data_AF-A0A382KUW0-F1
#
_entry.id   AF-A0A382KUW0-F1
#
_cell.length_a   1.000
_cell.length_b   1.000
_cell.length_c   1.000
_cell.angle_alpha   90.00
_cell.angle_beta   90.00
_cell.angle_gamma   90.00
#
_symmetry.space_group_name_H-M   'P 1'
#
loop_
_entity.id
_entity.type
_entity.pdbx_description
1 polymer ?
#
loop_
_entity_poly.entity_id
_entity_poly.type
_entity_poly.pdbx_seq_one_letter_code
_entity_poly.pdbx_strand_id
1 'polypeptide(L)'
;VQGLDWPAPLTSSELDFEQAMRRGEHFHLLIQQHTLGLDVTPMVEASEDQILRDWWQRYLNQAQALIPSTARAQFSEVELGLGLAGVTLVAKFDLVVVDAEGELVIFDWKTGVPRTAQQLSATWQTIVYCFVATECGGQLVDPASASPTPVSPESVRLTYWHAREADQPVRLPYDEASHE
;
A
#
# COMPACT_ATOMS: atom_id res chain seq x y z
N VAL A 1 -26.92 -43.19 4.24
CA VAL A 1 -26.49 -41.79 4.14
C VAL A 1 -25.43 -41.59 5.22
N GLN A 2 -24.15 -41.66 4.85
CA GLN A 2 -23.05 -41.34 5.76
C GLN A 2 -22.97 -39.82 5.87
N GLY A 3 -23.02 -39.32 7.10
CA GLY A 3 -22.92 -37.90 7.41
C GLY A 3 -21.56 -37.36 7.00
N LEU A 4 -21.56 -36.23 6.30
CA LEU A 4 -20.38 -35.40 6.14
C LEU A 4 -20.08 -34.79 7.52
N ASP A 5 -18.99 -35.24 8.14
CA ASP A 5 -18.48 -34.63 9.37
C ASP A 5 -18.00 -33.21 9.05
N TRP A 6 -18.73 -32.24 9.60
CA TRP A 6 -18.44 -30.82 9.52
C TRP A 6 -17.93 -30.33 10.89
N PRO A 7 -16.90 -29.46 10.92
CA PRO A 7 -16.11 -28.96 9.80
C PRO A 7 -14.98 -29.92 9.37
N ALA A 8 -14.58 -29.82 8.10
CA ALA A 8 -13.46 -30.59 7.56
C ALA A 8 -12.15 -30.23 8.30
N PRO A 9 -11.25 -31.21 8.56
CA PRO A 9 -9.95 -30.91 9.16
C PRO A 9 -9.14 -30.00 8.23
N LEU A 10 -8.65 -28.88 8.75
CA LEU A 10 -7.76 -27.97 8.02
C LEU A 10 -6.50 -28.72 7.57
N THR A 11 -6.14 -28.55 6.30
CA THR A 11 -4.88 -29.06 5.75
C THR A 11 -3.71 -28.18 6.18
N SER A 12 -2.48 -28.71 6.12
CA SER A 12 -1.27 -27.91 6.44
C SER A 12 -1.12 -26.68 5.55
N SER A 13 -1.53 -26.76 4.28
CA SER A 13 -1.47 -25.64 3.34
C SER A 13 -2.42 -24.48 3.69
N GLU A 14 -3.58 -24.79 4.28
CA GLU A 14 -4.54 -23.76 4.71
C GLU A 14 -4.03 -23.03 5.96
N LEU A 15 -3.44 -23.77 6.89
CA LEU A 15 -2.82 -23.20 8.09
C LEU A 15 -1.64 -22.29 7.74
N ASP A 16 -0.79 -22.69 6.79
CA ASP A 16 0.33 -21.88 6.33
C ASP A 16 -0.15 -20.59 5.64
N PHE A 17 -1.23 -20.67 4.87
CA PHE A 17 -1.85 -19.50 4.22
C PHE A 17 -2.43 -18.52 5.25
N GLU A 18 -3.19 -19.01 6.24
CA GLU A 18 -3.73 -18.17 7.31
C GLU A 18 -2.61 -17.48 8.11
N GLN A 19 -1.54 -18.21 8.42
CA GLN A 19 -0.38 -17.63 9.12
C GLN A 19 0.29 -16.54 8.27
N ALA A 20 0.44 -16.75 6.96
CA ALA A 20 0.98 -15.74 6.06
C ALA A 20 0.10 -14.48 6.00
N MET A 21 -1.23 -14.65 5.94
CA MET A 21 -2.19 -13.53 5.97
C MET A 21 -2.09 -12.74 7.28
N ARG A 22 -2.15 -13.42 8.43
CA ARG A 22 -2.03 -12.77 9.75
C ARG A 22 -0.70 -12.02 9.92
N ARG A 23 0.41 -12.60 9.43
CA ARG A 23 1.71 -11.91 9.44
C ARG A 23 1.68 -10.65 8.57
N GLY A 24 1.09 -10.74 7.38
CA GLY A 24 0.92 -9.61 6.48
C GLY A 24 0.13 -8.47 7.13
N GLU A 25 -1.02 -8.77 7.72
CA GLU A 25 -1.86 -7.81 8.44
C GLU A 25 -1.11 -7.16 9.62
N HIS A 26 -0.41 -7.96 10.43
CA HIS A 26 0.41 -7.45 11.53
C HIS A 26 1.51 -6.51 11.02
N PHE A 27 2.13 -6.84 9.89
CA PHE A 27 3.16 -6.01 9.28
C PHE A 27 2.63 -4.65 8.80
N HIS A 28 1.47 -4.60 8.13
CA HIS A 28 0.84 -3.31 7.75
C HIS A 28 0.49 -2.47 8.97
N LEU A 29 -0.06 -3.09 10.03
CA LEU A 29 -0.39 -2.39 11.27
C LEU A 29 0.85 -1.77 11.94
N LEU A 30 1.97 -2.50 11.97
CA LEU A 30 3.23 -1.99 12.50
C LEU A 30 3.75 -0.79 11.70
N ILE A 31 3.68 -0.86 10.37
CA ILE A 31 4.06 0.27 9.51
C ILE A 31 3.16 1.47 9.79
N GLN A 32 1.84 1.29 9.83
CA GLN A 32 0.88 2.35 10.15
C GLN A 32 1.21 3.01 11.50
N GLN A 33 1.45 2.22 12.55
CA GLN A 33 1.77 2.76 13.87
C GLN A 33 3.06 3.58 13.85
N HIS A 34 4.08 3.08 13.15
CA HIS A 34 5.35 3.78 13.01
C HIS A 34 5.24 5.07 12.21
N THR A 35 4.47 5.09 11.11
CA THR A 35 4.25 6.33 10.34
C THR A 35 3.42 7.36 11.10
N LEU A 36 2.62 6.93 12.09
CA LEU A 36 1.97 7.81 13.07
C LEU A 36 2.91 8.27 14.22
N GLY A 37 4.17 7.87 14.19
CA GLY A 37 5.20 8.29 15.16
C GLY A 37 5.29 7.42 16.43
N LEU A 38 4.64 6.26 16.46
CA LEU A 38 4.78 5.32 17.56
C LEU A 38 6.06 4.49 17.41
N ASP A 39 6.85 4.38 18.48
CA ASP A 39 7.99 3.47 18.49
C ASP A 39 7.54 2.04 18.76
N VAL A 40 7.34 1.28 17.68
CA VAL A 40 6.94 -0.13 17.71
C VAL A 40 8.14 -1.08 17.60
N THR A 41 9.35 -0.57 17.35
CA THR A 41 10.53 -1.39 17.07
C THR A 41 10.84 -2.40 18.17
N PRO A 42 10.81 -2.03 19.48
CA PRO A 42 11.07 -2.99 20.55
C PRO A 42 10.06 -4.16 20.57
N MET A 43 8.79 -3.90 20.23
CA MET A 43 7.76 -4.93 20.16
C MET A 43 8.03 -5.91 19.02
N VAL A 44 8.47 -5.41 17.86
CA VAL A 44 8.81 -6.25 16.72
C VAL A 44 10.04 -7.10 17.03
N GLU A 45 11.08 -6.50 17.62
CA GLU A 45 12.31 -7.20 18.01
C GLU A 45 12.05 -8.32 19.04
N ALA A 46 11.06 -8.14 19.92
CA ALA A 46 10.63 -9.14 20.89
C ALA A 46 9.66 -10.20 20.32
N SER A 47 9.14 -10.02 19.10
CA SER A 47 8.29 -11.03 18.44
C SER A 47 9.03 -12.34 18.27
N GLU A 48 8.36 -13.48 18.34
CA GLU A 48 8.96 -14.79 18.00
C GLU A 48 9.03 -15.02 16.47
N ASP A 49 8.27 -14.27 15.68
CA ASP A 49 8.22 -14.42 14.22
C ASP A 49 9.44 -13.79 13.53
N GLN A 50 10.42 -14.61 13.14
CA GLN A 50 11.64 -14.15 12.46
C GLN A 50 11.35 -13.47 11.11
N ILE A 51 10.34 -13.94 10.37
CA ILE A 51 10.01 -13.38 9.06
C ILE A 51 9.48 -11.96 9.23
N LEU A 52 8.65 -11.72 10.25
CA LEU A 52 8.19 -10.38 10.59
C LEU A 52 9.34 -9.45 10.97
N ARG A 53 10.27 -9.92 11.82
CA ARG A 53 11.48 -9.15 12.19
C ARG A 53 12.31 -8.78 10.97
N ASP A 54 12.53 -9.71 10.05
CA ASP A 54 13.29 -9.47 8.82
C ASP A 54 12.58 -8.45 7.91
N TRP A 55 11.27 -8.57 7.75
CA TRP A 55 10.47 -7.59 6.98
C TRP A 55 10.54 -6.20 7.59
N TRP A 56 10.48 -6.09 8.91
CA TRP A 56 10.61 -4.82 9.63
C TRP A 56 11.96 -4.15 9.38
N GLN A 57 13.05 -4.90 9.53
CA GLN A 57 14.39 -4.39 9.25
C GLN A 57 14.53 -3.94 7.79
N ARG A 58 13.95 -4.66 6.82
CA ARG A 58 13.95 -4.25 5.42
C ARG A 58 13.13 -2.98 5.21
N TYR A 59 11.98 -2.84 5.85
CA TYR A 59 11.17 -1.62 5.79
C TYR A 59 11.96 -0.40 6.31
N LEU A 60 12.54 -0.51 7.51
CA LEU A 60 13.32 0.59 8.11
C LEU A 60 14.50 1.01 7.23
N ASN A 61 15.23 0.05 6.66
CA ASN A 61 16.47 0.33 5.93
C ASN A 61 16.27 0.65 4.44
N GLN A 62 15.18 0.17 3.83
CA GLN A 62 15.02 0.21 2.37
C GLN A 62 13.76 0.99 1.96
N ALA A 63 12.59 0.66 2.54
CA ALA A 63 11.35 1.32 2.16
C ALA A 63 11.36 2.82 2.53
N GLN A 64 11.80 3.17 3.73
CA GLN A 64 11.86 4.57 4.16
C GLN A 64 12.82 5.40 3.32
N ALA A 65 13.91 4.80 2.82
CA ALA A 65 14.85 5.47 1.93
C ALA A 65 14.24 5.82 0.56
N LEU A 66 13.11 5.22 0.18
CA LEU A 66 12.37 5.57 -1.04
C LEU A 66 11.54 6.84 -0.89
N ILE A 67 11.24 7.26 0.34
CA ILE A 67 10.47 8.46 0.63
C ILE A 67 11.44 9.64 0.67
N PRO A 68 11.31 10.63 -0.25
CA PRO A 68 12.22 11.78 -0.26
C PRO A 68 12.13 12.56 1.06
N SER A 69 13.27 12.92 1.64
CA SER A 69 13.30 13.79 2.83
C SER A 69 12.77 15.20 2.56
N THR A 70 12.64 15.58 1.29
CA THR A 70 12.05 16.83 0.81
C THR A 70 10.54 16.75 0.57
N ALA A 71 9.90 15.60 0.84
CA ALA A 71 8.46 15.46 0.71
C ALA A 71 7.72 16.51 1.54
N ARG A 72 6.69 17.12 0.95
CA ARG A 72 5.88 18.16 1.60
C ARG A 72 4.94 17.56 2.65
N ALA A 73 4.38 16.38 2.37
CA ALA A 73 3.44 15.71 3.25
C ALA A 73 3.44 14.19 3.05
N GLN A 74 2.99 13.48 4.08
CA GLN A 74 2.82 12.03 4.08
C GLN A 74 1.47 11.68 4.75
N PHE A 75 0.67 10.85 4.10
CA PHE A 75 -0.66 10.44 4.57
C PHE A 75 -0.71 8.92 4.64
N SER A 76 -0.74 8.37 5.84
CA SER A 76 -0.83 6.92 6.07
C SER A 76 -2.27 6.46 6.18
N GLU A 77 -2.59 5.32 5.58
CA GLU A 77 -3.92 4.68 5.64
C GLU A 77 -5.05 5.63 5.21
N VAL A 78 -4.77 6.48 4.24
CA VAL A 78 -5.71 7.48 3.74
C VAL A 78 -6.73 6.83 2.80
N GLU A 79 -8.00 7.17 2.99
CA GLU A 79 -9.09 6.72 2.15
C GLU A 79 -9.59 7.89 1.31
N LEU A 80 -9.63 7.71 -0.01
CA LEU A 80 -10.26 8.63 -0.94
C LEU A 80 -11.38 7.91 -1.66
N GLY A 81 -12.45 8.63 -1.98
CA GLY A 81 -13.56 8.05 -2.71
C GLY A 81 -14.27 9.04 -3.62
N LEU A 82 -14.78 8.53 -4.73
CA LEU A 82 -15.56 9.29 -5.71
C LEU A 82 -16.80 8.54 -6.16
N GLY A 83 -17.86 9.28 -6.44
CA GLY A 83 -19.04 8.74 -7.12
C GLY A 83 -18.78 8.67 -8.62
N LEU A 84 -18.84 7.47 -9.20
CA LEU A 84 -18.65 7.23 -10.63
C LEU A 84 -19.79 6.35 -11.15
N ALA A 85 -20.51 6.82 -12.17
CA ALA A 85 -21.56 6.05 -12.85
C ALA A 85 -22.60 5.38 -11.92
N GLY A 86 -22.94 6.03 -10.80
CA GLY A 86 -23.92 5.52 -9.82
C GLY A 86 -23.37 4.53 -8.79
N VAL A 87 -22.06 4.29 -8.77
CA VAL A 87 -21.35 3.56 -7.70
C VAL A 87 -20.31 4.45 -7.03
N THR A 88 -19.88 4.11 -5.81
CA THR A 88 -18.76 4.79 -5.15
C THR A 88 -17.52 3.94 -5.32
N LEU A 89 -16.49 4.50 -5.94
CA LEU A 89 -15.17 3.91 -5.97
C LEU A 89 -14.38 4.44 -4.77
N VAL A 90 -13.79 3.52 -3.99
CA VAL A 90 -13.00 3.85 -2.80
C VAL A 90 -11.62 3.22 -2.93
N ALA A 91 -10.59 4.02 -2.73
CA ALA A 91 -9.21 3.56 -2.62
C ALA A 91 -8.69 3.86 -1.21
N LYS A 92 -8.18 2.81 -0.56
CA LYS A 92 -7.51 2.90 0.73
C LYS A 92 -6.02 2.69 0.51
N PHE A 93 -5.24 3.75 0.62
CA PHE A 93 -3.81 3.74 0.35
C PHE A 93 -3.04 3.47 1.63
N ASP A 94 -2.04 2.58 1.60
CA ASP A 94 -1.19 2.36 2.77
C ASP A 94 -0.40 3.64 3.11
N LEU A 95 0.17 4.30 2.10
CA LEU A 95 0.85 5.59 2.22
C LEU A 95 0.73 6.39 0.91
N VAL A 96 0.37 7.67 1.03
CA VAL A 96 0.48 8.65 -0.06
C VAL A 96 1.47 9.72 0.36
N VAL A 97 2.46 9.98 -0.50
CA VAL A 97 3.45 11.03 -0.31
C VAL A 97 3.20 12.13 -1.34
N VAL A 98 3.15 13.38 -0.87
CA VAL A 98 3.21 14.56 -1.73
C VAL A 98 4.66 15.00 -1.77
N ASP A 99 5.30 14.89 -2.93
CA ASP A 99 6.72 15.23 -3.05
C ASP A 99 6.97 16.76 -3.09
N ALA A 100 8.22 17.15 -3.33
CA ALA A 100 8.64 18.55 -3.30
C ALA A 100 8.04 19.37 -4.45
N GLU A 101 7.57 18.72 -5.52
CA GLU A 101 6.97 19.30 -6.71
C GLU A 101 5.43 19.36 -6.57
N GLY A 102 4.85 18.50 -5.73
CA GLY A 102 3.40 18.38 -5.53
C GLY A 102 2.81 17.13 -6.18
N GLU A 103 3.66 16.22 -6.64
CA GLU A 103 3.28 14.97 -7.28
C GLU A 103 2.88 13.94 -6.22
N LEU A 104 1.97 13.05 -6.58
CA LEU A 104 1.48 12.01 -5.69
C LEU A 104 2.23 10.71 -5.93
N VAL A 105 2.98 10.28 -4.92
CA VAL A 105 3.62 8.96 -4.90
C VAL A 105 2.88 8.08 -3.91
N ILE A 106 2.16 7.11 -4.44
CA ILE A 106 1.47 6.09 -3.67
C ILE A 106 2.47 4.98 -3.37
N PHE A 107 2.56 4.57 -2.12
CA PHE A 107 3.27 3.37 -1.70
C PHE A 107 2.27 2.33 -1.24
N ASP A 108 2.42 1.11 -1.74
CA ASP A 108 1.64 -0.05 -1.35
C ASP A 108 2.60 -1.15 -0.87
N TRP A 109 2.40 -1.59 0.38
CA TRP A 109 3.24 -2.57 1.04
C TRP A 109 2.74 -3.98 0.68
N LYS A 110 3.65 -4.85 0.26
CA LYS A 110 3.30 -6.24 -0.12
C LYS A 110 4.15 -7.26 0.63
N THR A 111 3.49 -8.31 1.09
CA THR A 111 4.09 -9.41 1.88
C THR A 111 3.88 -10.79 1.24
N GLY A 112 3.05 -10.87 0.21
CA GLY A 112 2.65 -12.11 -0.45
C GLY A 112 3.70 -12.67 -1.43
N VAL A 113 3.20 -13.15 -2.57
CA VAL A 113 4.06 -13.58 -3.69
C VAL A 113 4.38 -12.33 -4.53
N PRO A 114 5.67 -12.03 -4.75
CA PRO A 114 6.07 -10.93 -5.61
C PRO A 114 5.47 -11.05 -7.01
N ARG A 115 5.16 -9.90 -7.62
CA ARG A 115 4.61 -9.80 -8.96
C ARG A 115 5.42 -8.81 -9.76
N THR A 116 5.58 -9.10 -11.05
CA THR A 116 6.25 -8.22 -11.99
C THR A 116 5.41 -6.98 -12.31
N ALA A 117 6.05 -5.93 -12.83
CA ALA A 117 5.35 -4.73 -13.31
C ALA A 117 4.19 -5.05 -14.28
N GLN A 118 4.42 -5.98 -15.22
CA GLN A 118 3.41 -6.41 -16.19
C GLN A 118 2.19 -7.09 -15.53
N GLN A 119 2.41 -7.84 -14.45
CA GLN A 119 1.32 -8.49 -13.72
C GLN A 119 0.53 -7.53 -12.83
N LEU A 120 1.13 -6.41 -12.44
CA LEU A 120 0.53 -5.41 -11.56
C LEU A 120 -0.22 -4.33 -12.35
N SER A 121 0.32 -3.88 -13.49
CA SER A 121 -0.19 -2.73 -14.24
C SER A 121 -1.68 -2.80 -14.61
N ALA A 122 -2.19 -4.00 -14.92
CA ALA A 122 -3.59 -4.21 -15.28
C ALA A 122 -4.48 -4.69 -14.11
N THR A 123 -3.98 -4.65 -12.86
CA THR A 123 -4.79 -5.04 -11.71
C THR A 123 -5.80 -3.95 -11.36
N TRP A 124 -6.97 -4.37 -10.87
CA TRP A 124 -7.96 -3.43 -10.30
C TRP A 124 -7.34 -2.52 -9.24
N GLN A 125 -6.41 -3.04 -8.44
CA GLN A 125 -5.74 -2.24 -7.44
C GLN A 125 -4.96 -1.08 -8.07
N THR A 126 -4.09 -1.35 -9.05
CA THR A 126 -3.32 -0.30 -9.74
C THR A 126 -4.23 0.72 -10.42
N ILE A 127 -5.20 0.23 -11.19
CA ILE A 127 -6.13 1.07 -11.95
C ILE A 127 -6.90 2.00 -11.00
N VAL A 128 -7.53 1.43 -9.96
CA VAL A 128 -8.34 2.19 -9.01
C VAL A 128 -7.48 3.16 -8.20
N TYR A 129 -6.30 2.74 -7.75
CA TYR A 129 -5.44 3.61 -6.93
C TYR A 129 -4.99 4.83 -7.73
N CYS A 130 -4.49 4.64 -8.95
CA CYS A 130 -4.04 5.76 -9.78
C CYS A 130 -5.21 6.66 -10.21
N PHE A 131 -6.34 6.08 -10.63
CA PHE A 131 -7.52 6.84 -11.02
C PHE A 131 -8.07 7.67 -9.86
N VAL A 132 -8.30 7.07 -8.70
CA VAL A 132 -8.82 7.79 -7.52
C VAL A 132 -7.83 8.85 -7.03
N ALA A 133 -6.52 8.57 -7.04
CA ALA A 133 -5.52 9.57 -6.66
C ALA A 133 -5.49 10.76 -7.62
N THR A 134 -5.70 10.54 -8.91
CA THR A 134 -5.81 11.62 -9.90
C THR A 134 -7.07 12.45 -9.64
N GLU A 135 -8.23 11.80 -9.52
CA GLU A 135 -9.51 12.49 -9.39
C GLU A 135 -9.72 13.19 -8.04
N CYS A 136 -9.15 12.64 -6.96
CA CYS A 136 -9.44 13.08 -5.59
C CYS A 136 -8.19 13.47 -4.79
N GLY A 137 -6.99 13.13 -5.24
CA GLY A 137 -5.75 13.37 -4.50
C GLY A 137 -5.38 14.86 -4.39
N GLY A 138 -6.04 15.73 -5.16
CA GLY A 138 -5.89 17.18 -5.07
C GLY A 138 -6.10 17.76 -3.67
N GLN A 139 -6.92 17.12 -2.83
CA GLN A 139 -7.11 17.53 -1.44
C GLN A 139 -5.91 17.20 -0.53
N LEU A 140 -5.02 16.31 -0.96
CA LEU A 140 -3.80 15.97 -0.24
C LEU A 140 -2.63 16.90 -0.61
N VAL A 141 -2.63 17.43 -1.84
CA VAL A 141 -1.56 18.32 -2.35
C VAL A 141 -1.55 19.66 -1.63
N ASP A 142 -2.72 20.27 -1.41
CA ASP A 142 -2.89 21.47 -0.60
C ASP A 142 -4.10 21.35 0.34
N PRO A 143 -3.93 20.68 1.51
CA PRO A 143 -5.03 20.43 2.43
C PRO A 143 -5.63 21.70 3.07
N ALA A 144 -4.92 22.84 2.99
CA ALA A 144 -5.39 24.11 3.53
C ALA A 144 -6.23 24.91 2.52
N SER A 145 -6.20 24.53 1.24
CA SER A 145 -6.98 25.19 0.19
C SER A 145 -8.47 24.90 0.34
N ALA A 146 -9.30 25.90 0.04
CA ALA A 146 -10.75 25.75 -0.03
C ALA A 146 -11.23 24.93 -1.26
N SER A 147 -10.34 24.65 -2.21
CA SER A 147 -10.64 23.85 -3.40
C SER A 147 -9.49 22.89 -3.72
N PRO A 148 -9.77 21.63 -4.09
CA PRO A 148 -8.72 20.66 -4.42
C PRO A 148 -7.82 21.15 -5.56
N THR A 149 -6.52 20.91 -5.43
CA THR A 149 -5.56 21.18 -6.52
C THR A 149 -5.79 20.18 -7.65
N PRO A 150 -5.92 20.60 -8.93
CA PRO A 150 -5.97 19.66 -10.03
C PRO A 150 -4.70 18.80 -10.08
N VAL A 151 -4.88 17.49 -10.24
CA VAL A 151 -3.78 16.52 -10.37
C VAL A 151 -3.86 15.94 -11.79
N SER A 152 -2.78 16.05 -12.56
CA SER A 152 -2.64 15.37 -13.84
C SER A 152 -2.30 13.90 -13.64
N PRO A 153 -2.74 12.98 -14.52
CA PRO A 153 -2.35 11.57 -14.45
C PRO A 153 -0.84 11.35 -14.38
N GLU A 154 -0.06 12.12 -15.14
CA GLU A 154 1.41 12.05 -15.16
C GLU A 154 2.04 12.42 -13.82
N SER A 155 1.29 13.12 -12.97
CA SER A 155 1.69 13.50 -11.62
C SER A 155 1.41 12.45 -10.55
N VAL A 156 0.94 11.28 -10.97
CA VAL A 156 0.67 10.14 -10.08
C VAL A 156 1.62 8.99 -10.39
N ARG A 157 2.17 8.39 -9.34
CA ARG A 157 2.99 7.18 -9.44
C ARG A 157 2.62 6.19 -8.35
N LEU A 158 2.50 4.93 -8.71
CA LEU A 158 2.31 3.83 -7.77
C LEU A 158 3.60 3.03 -7.58
N THR A 159 4.07 2.93 -6.35
CA THR A 159 5.25 2.16 -5.95
C THR A 159 4.81 0.97 -5.11
N TYR A 160 4.93 -0.23 -5.66
CA TYR A 160 4.81 -1.45 -4.89
C TYR A 160 6.15 -1.76 -4.23
N TRP A 161 6.17 -1.80 -2.90
CA TRP A 161 7.33 -2.26 -2.15
C TRP A 161 7.03 -3.62 -1.54
N HIS A 162 7.85 -4.61 -1.88
CA HIS A 162 7.63 -5.99 -1.44
C HIS A 162 8.64 -6.38 -0.36
N ALA A 163 8.18 -6.82 0.81
CA ALA A 163 9.06 -7.13 1.93
C ALA A 163 10.08 -8.25 1.62
N ARG A 164 9.74 -9.15 0.68
CA ARG A 164 10.64 -10.23 0.22
C ARG A 164 11.65 -9.79 -0.84
N GLU A 165 11.35 -8.73 -1.61
CA GLU A 165 12.16 -8.19 -2.73
C GLU A 165 12.35 -6.68 -2.53
N ALA A 166 12.80 -6.32 -1.33
CA ALA A 166 12.76 -4.95 -0.82
C ALA A 166 13.72 -3.99 -1.55
N ASP A 167 14.74 -4.53 -2.22
CA ASP A 167 15.75 -3.82 -2.99
C ASP A 167 15.26 -3.42 -4.40
N GLN A 168 14.16 -4.01 -4.86
CA GLN A 168 13.65 -3.85 -6.21
C GLN A 168 12.16 -3.45 -6.21
N PRO A 169 11.80 -2.28 -5.65
CA PRO A 169 10.43 -1.81 -5.70
C PRO A 169 9.95 -1.62 -7.14
N VAL A 170 8.73 -2.08 -7.41
CA VAL A 170 8.09 -1.93 -8.73
C VAL A 170 7.42 -0.56 -8.77
N ARG A 171 7.91 0.31 -9.65
CA ARG A 171 7.36 1.66 -9.86
C ARG A 171 6.57 1.68 -11.16
N LEU A 172 5.31 2.06 -11.08
CA LEU A 172 4.41 2.21 -12.21
C LEU A 172 4.07 3.69 -12.37
N PRO A 173 4.49 4.34 -13.47
CA PRO A 173 3.97 5.66 -13.80
C PRO A 173 2.49 5.56 -14.17
N TYR A 174 1.80 6.69 -14.11
CA TYR A 174 0.46 6.84 -14.65
C TYR A 174 0.48 7.90 -15.75
N ASP A 175 -0.45 7.82 -16.68
CA ASP A 175 -0.54 8.70 -17.85
C ASP A 175 -1.98 8.86 -18.30
N GLU A 176 -2.24 9.88 -19.13
CA GLU A 176 -3.57 10.17 -19.65
C GLU A 176 -4.20 8.96 -20.38
N ALA A 177 -3.40 8.20 -21.14
CA ALA A 177 -3.90 7.05 -21.89
C ALA A 177 -4.39 5.90 -20.99
N SER A 178 -3.83 5.79 -19.79
CA SER A 178 -4.29 4.83 -18.76
C SER A 178 -5.43 5.38 -17.90
N HIS A 179 -5.74 6.67 -18.04
CA HIS A 179 -6.80 7.36 -17.31
C HIS A 179 -8.16 7.35 -18.04
N GLU A 180 -8.14 7.42 -19.37
CA GLU A 180 -9.33 7.28 -20.24
C GLU A 180 -9.90 5.84 -20.29
#